data_AF-A0A2D6M9P2-F1
#
_entry.id   AF-A0A2D6M9P2-F1
#
_cell.length_a   1.000
_cell.length_b   1.000
_cell.length_c   1.000
_cell.angle_alpha   90.00
_cell.angle_beta   90.00
_cell.angle_gamma   90.00
#
_symmetry.space_group_name_H-M   'P 1'
#
loop_
_entity.id
_entity.type
_entity.pdbx_description
1 polymer ?
#
loop_
_entity_poly.entity_id
_entity_poly.type
_entity_poly.pdbx_seq_one_letter_code
_entity_poly.pdbx_strand_id
1 'polypeptide(L)'
;MAGNFFTDISEDDKRTNVLSTISSPVWSDGSATLTAFYTSSVQSGSSGNYYYDIYNKAGSDSTRQVQFAVAYGHIEGSGSLSTSDGNNPSKAIYRQFRNICLQNPTSGTRFNFDGSSGGKTAGSRFEAEDIFVINVNRARYREKIDPGNWELHLSGSVQAKGAIGSTSNIIKLIDDSESTSDSTVKSSQRVFNIVSGSIAGGSTSIKTSGAAQSDGTNGSYGQFYPELGLMVLNAQAVSASLEVSGSSGIKLTRSGGANNNTSFELVEALQPDENGTGYFRARREEQIKSSHYFCRVTSDQYNYSQNPTYFTGSNAELQNPSFVQDPKAYITTVGLYNNNNELLAVAKLSQPLLKSKDREAVIKVRLDF
;
A
#
# COMPACT_ATOMS: atom_id res chain seq x y z
N MET A 1 -23.70 38.78 33.23
CA MET A 1 -23.65 37.34 33.54
C MET A 1 -23.80 36.57 32.23
N ALA A 2 -22.72 36.48 31.45
CA ALA A 2 -22.75 35.81 30.14
C ALA A 2 -22.21 34.38 30.30
N GLY A 3 -23.11 33.41 30.21
CA GLY A 3 -22.94 32.13 29.51
C GLY A 3 -21.74 31.22 29.82
N ASN A 4 -21.64 30.66 31.03
CA ASN A 4 -20.80 29.47 31.31
C ASN A 4 -21.45 28.16 30.80
N PHE A 5 -22.04 28.16 29.60
CA PHE A 5 -22.61 26.92 29.03
C PHE A 5 -21.60 26.11 28.24
N PHE A 6 -20.53 26.75 27.77
CA PHE A 6 -19.49 26.13 26.96
C PHE A 6 -18.11 26.42 27.57
N THR A 7 -17.21 25.46 27.42
CA THR A 7 -15.79 25.68 27.71
C THR A 7 -15.10 26.10 26.43
N ASP A 8 -14.58 27.32 26.43
CA ASP A 8 -13.79 27.82 25.31
C ASP A 8 -12.52 26.98 25.15
N ILE A 9 -12.22 26.60 23.92
CA ILE A 9 -11.01 25.84 23.60
C ILE A 9 -9.92 26.83 23.18
N SER A 10 -8.89 26.96 24.02
CA SER A 10 -7.71 27.77 23.72
C SER A 10 -6.81 27.12 22.66
N GLU A 11 -5.86 27.86 22.10
CA GLU A 11 -4.91 27.31 21.12
C GLU A 11 -4.00 26.22 21.72
N ASP A 12 -3.70 26.30 23.01
CA ASP A 12 -2.90 25.28 23.71
C ASP A 12 -3.66 23.95 23.88
N ASP A 13 -4.99 24.00 23.81
CA ASP A 13 -5.89 22.86 23.92
C ASP A 13 -6.21 22.21 22.56
N LYS A 14 -5.64 22.75 21.47
CA LYS A 14 -5.82 22.24 20.10
C LYS A 14 -4.50 21.71 19.59
N ARG A 15 -4.52 20.47 19.09
CA ARG A 15 -3.45 19.91 18.28
C ARG A 15 -4.05 19.48 16.95
N THR A 16 -4.02 20.39 16.00
CA THR A 16 -4.52 20.15 14.63
C THR A 16 -3.43 19.55 13.75
N ASN A 17 -3.84 18.88 12.67
CA ASN A 17 -2.94 18.35 11.65
C ASN A 17 -1.89 17.37 12.20
N VAL A 18 -2.27 16.57 13.20
CA VAL A 18 -1.44 15.47 13.67
C VAL A 18 -1.54 14.36 12.64
N LEU A 19 -0.45 14.12 11.92
CA LEU A 19 -0.35 13.04 10.95
C LEU A 19 -0.12 11.71 11.68
N SER A 20 -0.97 10.73 11.42
CA SER A 20 -0.74 9.35 11.84
C SER A 20 -0.77 8.43 10.63
N THR A 21 0.29 7.65 10.44
CA THR A 21 0.35 6.60 9.42
C THR A 21 -0.28 5.32 9.97
N ILE A 22 -1.24 4.77 9.25
CA ILE A 22 -1.84 3.46 9.55
C ILE A 22 -1.48 2.50 8.43
N SER A 23 -0.97 1.32 8.78
CA SER A 23 -0.71 0.23 7.83
C SER A 23 -1.83 -0.81 7.87
N SER A 24 -2.19 -1.37 6.72
CA SER A 24 -3.24 -2.39 6.58
C SER A 24 -2.94 -3.34 5.42
N PRO A 25 -3.52 -4.55 5.42
CA PRO A 25 -3.42 -5.47 4.28
C PRO A 25 -3.93 -4.84 2.97
N VAL A 26 -3.24 -5.11 1.85
CA VAL A 26 -3.57 -4.49 0.56
C VAL A 26 -4.61 -5.27 -0.26
N TRP A 27 -4.70 -6.60 -0.09
CA TRP A 27 -5.54 -7.44 -0.94
C TRP A 27 -7.01 -7.39 -0.52
N SER A 28 -7.90 -7.85 -1.43
CA SER A 28 -9.31 -8.03 -1.12
C SER A 28 -9.52 -8.87 0.14
N ASP A 29 -10.69 -8.67 0.76
CA ASP A 29 -11.12 -9.40 1.97
C ASP A 29 -10.20 -9.17 3.19
N GLY A 30 -9.35 -8.14 3.15
CA GLY A 30 -8.42 -7.81 4.23
C GLY A 30 -7.26 -8.80 4.35
N SER A 31 -6.97 -9.59 3.31
CA SER A 31 -5.85 -10.53 3.34
C SER A 31 -4.51 -9.82 3.14
N ALA A 32 -3.51 -10.21 3.95
CA ALA A 32 -2.13 -9.71 3.81
C ALA A 32 -1.36 -10.39 2.68
N THR A 33 -1.77 -11.60 2.30
CA THR A 33 -1.11 -12.41 1.27
C THR A 33 -2.14 -12.90 0.26
N LEU A 34 -1.85 -12.70 -1.01
CA LEU A 34 -2.59 -13.26 -2.13
C LEU A 34 -1.89 -14.54 -2.57
N THR A 35 -2.64 -15.64 -2.56
CA THR A 35 -2.12 -16.99 -2.83
C THR A 35 -2.60 -17.59 -4.14
N ALA A 36 -3.58 -16.96 -4.78
CA ALA A 36 -4.15 -17.42 -6.03
C ALA A 36 -4.22 -16.26 -7.04
N PHE A 37 -3.83 -16.56 -8.27
CA PHE A 37 -3.76 -15.59 -9.37
C PHE A 37 -4.55 -16.13 -10.56
N TYR A 38 -5.75 -15.59 -10.76
CA TYR A 38 -6.63 -15.99 -11.87
C TYR A 38 -6.65 -14.93 -12.95
N THR A 39 -6.70 -15.34 -14.23
CA THR A 39 -6.91 -14.46 -15.38
C THR A 39 -8.33 -14.65 -15.95
N SER A 40 -8.75 -13.75 -16.84
CA SER A 40 -10.00 -13.88 -17.58
C SER A 40 -9.76 -14.28 -19.04
N SER A 41 -10.41 -15.34 -19.49
CA SER A 41 -10.39 -15.77 -20.90
C SER A 41 -10.98 -14.71 -21.84
N VAL A 42 -12.00 -13.97 -21.39
CA VAL A 42 -12.61 -12.86 -22.14
C VAL A 42 -11.58 -11.74 -22.39
N GLN A 43 -10.78 -11.41 -21.38
CA GLN A 43 -9.72 -10.41 -21.52
C GLN A 43 -8.63 -10.88 -22.49
N SER A 44 -8.21 -12.14 -22.38
CA SER A 44 -7.19 -12.73 -23.26
C SER A 44 -7.54 -12.57 -24.74
N GLY A 45 -8.83 -12.68 -25.10
CA GLY A 45 -9.31 -12.49 -26.48
C GLY A 45 -9.54 -11.05 -26.92
N SER A 46 -9.32 -10.04 -26.05
CA SER A 46 -9.61 -8.62 -26.34
C SER A 46 -8.42 -7.71 -26.00
N SER A 47 -8.22 -7.38 -24.71
CA SER A 47 -7.13 -6.50 -24.26
C SER A 47 -5.88 -7.25 -23.79
N GLY A 48 -5.87 -8.59 -23.87
CA GLY A 48 -4.73 -9.44 -23.51
C GLY A 48 -3.44 -9.13 -24.29
N ASN A 49 -3.53 -8.43 -25.42
CA ASN A 49 -2.38 -7.90 -26.15
C ASN A 49 -1.63 -6.79 -25.40
N TYR A 50 -2.26 -6.15 -24.41
CA TYR A 50 -1.71 -5.03 -23.65
C TYR A 50 -1.39 -5.40 -22.20
N TYR A 51 -2.31 -6.08 -21.53
CA TYR A 51 -2.16 -6.46 -20.13
C TYR A 51 -3.13 -7.57 -19.73
N TYR A 52 -2.82 -8.23 -18.61
CA TYR A 52 -3.65 -9.22 -17.95
C TYR A 52 -4.04 -8.75 -16.56
N ASP A 53 -5.35 -8.70 -16.26
CA ASP A 53 -5.83 -8.47 -14.90
C ASP A 53 -5.77 -9.78 -14.12
N ILE A 54 -5.28 -9.66 -12.90
CA ILE A 54 -5.16 -10.76 -11.95
C ILE A 54 -6.24 -10.62 -10.89
N TYR A 55 -7.07 -11.66 -10.80
CA TYR A 55 -8.20 -11.76 -9.90
C TYR A 55 -7.86 -12.65 -8.70
N ASN A 56 -8.46 -12.36 -7.55
CA ASN A 56 -8.33 -13.17 -6.33
C ASN A 56 -9.09 -14.51 -6.38
N LYS A 57 -10.09 -14.62 -7.25
CA LYS A 57 -10.99 -15.79 -7.34
C LYS A 57 -11.19 -16.21 -8.79
N ALA A 58 -11.62 -17.46 -8.96
CA ALA A 58 -11.89 -18.05 -10.27
C ALA A 58 -12.98 -17.28 -11.03
N GLY A 59 -12.96 -17.40 -12.36
CA GLY A 59 -13.87 -16.68 -13.26
C GLY A 59 -15.37 -16.97 -13.05
N SER A 60 -15.71 -18.10 -12.43
CA SER A 60 -17.08 -18.49 -12.08
C SER A 60 -17.63 -17.76 -10.85
N ASP A 61 -16.78 -17.12 -10.05
CA ASP A 61 -17.19 -16.38 -8.86
C ASP A 61 -17.55 -14.93 -9.23
N SER A 62 -18.80 -14.53 -8.98
CA SER A 62 -19.30 -13.18 -9.24
C SER A 62 -18.73 -12.11 -8.30
N THR A 63 -18.13 -12.51 -7.19
CA THR A 63 -17.48 -11.64 -6.20
C THR A 63 -15.99 -11.44 -6.45
N ARG A 64 -15.45 -11.98 -7.55
CA ARG A 64 -14.04 -11.82 -7.92
C ARG A 64 -13.70 -10.34 -8.14
N GLN A 65 -12.54 -9.93 -7.63
CA GLN A 65 -12.05 -8.56 -7.72
C GLN A 65 -10.65 -8.54 -8.35
N VAL A 66 -10.38 -7.56 -9.20
CA VAL A 66 -9.05 -7.30 -9.75
C VAL A 66 -8.13 -6.80 -8.65
N GLN A 67 -7.01 -7.49 -8.44
CA GLN A 67 -6.01 -7.16 -7.43
C GLN A 67 -4.90 -6.29 -8.03
N PHE A 68 -4.37 -6.71 -9.17
CA PHE A 68 -3.33 -6.01 -9.92
C PHE A 68 -3.37 -6.45 -11.39
N ALA A 69 -2.66 -5.74 -12.25
CA ALA A 69 -2.48 -6.06 -13.65
C ALA A 69 -1.01 -6.32 -13.97
N VAL A 70 -0.76 -7.20 -14.94
CA VAL A 70 0.58 -7.51 -15.47
C VAL A 70 0.64 -7.08 -16.92
N ALA A 71 1.68 -6.35 -17.29
CA ALA A 71 1.93 -5.90 -18.65
C ALA A 71 3.39 -6.13 -19.05
N TYR A 72 3.62 -6.28 -20.35
CA TYR A 72 4.95 -6.36 -20.96
C TYR A 72 5.12 -5.23 -21.96
N GLY A 73 6.27 -4.55 -21.90
CA GLY A 73 6.61 -3.47 -22.79
C GLY A 73 7.98 -3.66 -23.42
N HIS A 74 8.09 -3.36 -24.71
CA HIS A 74 9.34 -3.34 -25.45
C HIS A 74 9.51 -1.96 -26.11
N ILE A 75 10.68 -1.35 -26.00
CA ILE A 75 10.96 0.02 -26.48
C ILE A 75 10.61 0.23 -27.97
N GLU A 76 10.95 -0.75 -28.82
CA GLU A 76 10.61 -0.72 -30.25
C GLU A 76 9.30 -1.40 -30.65
N GLY A 77 8.62 -2.11 -29.74
CA GLY A 77 7.36 -2.82 -30.05
C GLY A 77 7.47 -4.29 -30.42
N SER A 78 8.65 -4.90 -30.30
CA SER A 78 8.85 -6.33 -30.54
C SER A 78 7.97 -7.19 -29.62
N GLY A 79 7.69 -8.41 -30.05
CA GLY A 79 6.86 -9.36 -29.29
C GLY A 79 5.36 -9.05 -29.32
N SER A 80 4.94 -8.05 -30.09
CA SER A 80 3.54 -7.69 -30.28
C SER A 80 3.15 -7.66 -31.76
N LEU A 81 1.92 -8.08 -32.05
CA LEU A 81 1.33 -7.95 -33.37
C LEU A 81 0.83 -6.51 -33.56
N SER A 82 1.37 -5.81 -34.56
CA SER A 82 0.85 -4.50 -34.94
C SER A 82 -0.25 -4.65 -35.98
N THR A 83 -1.35 -3.90 -35.81
CA THR A 83 -2.40 -3.78 -36.83
C THR A 83 -2.14 -2.63 -37.81
N SER A 84 -1.14 -1.79 -37.53
CA SER A 84 -0.67 -0.66 -38.36
C SER A 84 0.74 -0.22 -37.90
N ASP A 85 1.52 0.42 -38.77
CA ASP A 85 2.89 0.85 -38.43
C ASP A 85 2.93 1.80 -37.23
N GLY A 86 3.71 1.46 -36.20
CA GLY A 86 3.91 2.30 -35.01
C GLY A 86 2.89 2.13 -33.88
N ASN A 87 1.86 1.30 -34.07
CA ASN A 87 0.81 1.02 -33.07
C ASN A 87 1.01 -0.30 -32.32
N ASN A 88 2.25 -0.77 -32.20
CA ASN A 88 2.60 -1.97 -31.46
C ASN A 88 2.15 -1.86 -29.98
N PRO A 89 1.32 -2.80 -29.47
CA PRO A 89 0.90 -2.82 -28.08
C PRO A 89 2.05 -2.75 -27.07
N SER A 90 3.12 -3.53 -27.25
CA SER A 90 4.26 -3.53 -26.33
C SER A 90 5.04 -2.20 -26.35
N LYS A 91 5.03 -1.48 -27.49
CA LYS A 91 5.59 -0.12 -27.61
C LYS A 91 4.76 0.91 -26.86
N ALA A 92 3.43 0.81 -26.97
CA ALA A 92 2.51 1.69 -26.26
C ALA A 92 2.64 1.53 -24.74
N ILE A 93 2.70 0.29 -24.25
CA ILE A 93 2.91 -0.02 -22.83
C ILE A 93 4.24 0.54 -22.31
N TYR A 94 5.35 0.28 -23.02
CA TYR A 94 6.66 0.82 -22.61
C TYR A 94 6.62 2.36 -22.52
N ARG A 95 6.06 3.02 -23.53
CA ARG A 95 5.95 4.49 -23.58
C ARG A 95 5.07 5.06 -22.46
N GLN A 96 3.94 4.42 -22.17
CA GLN A 96 3.02 4.84 -21.12
C GLN A 96 3.72 4.84 -19.76
N PHE A 97 4.30 3.70 -19.37
CA PHE A 97 4.95 3.58 -18.06
C PHE A 97 6.22 4.43 -17.98
N ARG A 98 6.97 4.58 -19.08
CA ARG A 98 8.08 5.52 -19.13
C ARG A 98 7.65 6.95 -18.82
N ASN A 99 6.56 7.42 -19.44
CA ASN A 99 6.07 8.79 -19.26
C ASN A 99 5.54 9.06 -17.85
N ILE A 100 5.08 8.02 -17.16
CA ILE A 100 4.57 8.11 -15.79
C ILE A 100 5.71 8.02 -14.76
N CYS A 101 6.65 7.10 -14.97
CA CYS A 101 7.67 6.76 -13.98
C CYS A 101 8.95 7.61 -14.09
N LEU A 102 9.35 7.99 -15.31
CA LEU A 102 10.60 8.72 -15.53
C LEU A 102 10.34 10.22 -15.67
N GLN A 103 11.23 11.03 -15.11
CA GLN A 103 11.17 12.48 -15.23
C GLN A 103 11.68 12.92 -16.61
N ASN A 104 10.94 13.83 -17.26
CA ASN A 104 11.28 14.42 -18.56
C ASN A 104 11.73 13.39 -19.64
N PRO A 105 10.97 12.31 -19.88
CA PRO A 105 11.40 11.29 -20.81
C PRO A 105 11.28 11.76 -22.27
N THR A 106 12.26 11.37 -23.07
CA THR A 106 12.25 11.53 -24.53
C THR A 106 11.93 10.20 -25.22
N SER A 107 11.76 10.22 -26.54
CA SER A 107 11.44 9.01 -27.32
C SER A 107 12.46 7.88 -27.14
N GLY A 108 13.73 8.21 -26.95
CA GLY A 108 14.84 7.25 -26.72
C GLY A 108 15.15 6.95 -25.26
N THR A 109 14.50 7.64 -24.31
CA THR A 109 14.73 7.37 -22.88
C THR A 109 14.28 5.95 -22.53
N ARG A 110 15.14 5.22 -21.82
CA ARG A 110 14.92 3.85 -21.37
C ARG A 110 14.92 3.78 -19.84
N PHE A 111 14.28 2.76 -19.27
CA PHE A 111 14.44 2.44 -17.86
C PHE A 111 15.88 2.03 -17.59
N ASN A 112 16.49 2.63 -16.56
CA ASN A 112 17.83 2.27 -16.13
C ASN A 112 17.75 1.43 -14.86
N PHE A 113 18.16 0.16 -14.94
CA PHE A 113 18.14 -0.77 -13.79
C PHE A 113 19.51 -0.95 -13.12
N ASP A 114 20.44 -0.02 -13.28
CA ASP A 114 21.71 -0.09 -12.56
C ASP A 114 21.63 0.51 -11.14
N GLY A 115 21.71 -0.39 -10.16
CA GLY A 115 21.42 -0.17 -8.75
C GLY A 115 22.44 0.71 -8.03
N SER A 116 21.95 1.75 -7.37
CA SER A 116 22.77 2.62 -6.52
C SER A 116 22.79 2.14 -5.07
N SER A 117 23.94 1.64 -4.61
CA SER A 117 24.61 2.05 -3.36
C SER A 117 25.88 1.22 -3.16
N GLY A 118 27.04 1.77 -3.56
CA GLY A 118 28.35 1.39 -3.03
C GLY A 118 29.06 0.17 -3.63
N GLY A 119 29.44 0.19 -4.92
CA GLY A 119 30.42 -0.80 -5.39
C GLY A 119 30.70 -0.94 -6.89
N LYS A 120 29.88 -0.37 -7.78
CA LYS A 120 30.20 -0.25 -9.21
C LYS A 120 30.57 1.20 -9.52
N THR A 121 31.52 1.41 -10.43
CA THR A 121 31.92 2.74 -10.90
C THR A 121 30.67 3.52 -11.31
N ALA A 122 30.47 4.71 -10.74
CA ALA A 122 29.43 5.63 -11.16
C ALA A 122 29.47 5.78 -12.70
N GLY A 123 28.51 5.20 -13.42
CA GLY A 123 28.47 5.27 -14.89
C GLY A 123 28.07 4.00 -15.66
N SER A 124 28.02 2.82 -15.05
CA SER A 124 27.33 1.70 -15.71
C SER A 124 25.82 2.01 -15.76
N ARG A 125 25.22 1.91 -16.95
CA ARG A 125 23.78 2.03 -17.16
C ARG A 125 23.28 0.76 -17.84
N PHE A 126 22.23 0.16 -17.29
CA PHE A 126 21.50 -0.93 -17.92
C PHE A 126 20.22 -0.35 -18.47
N GLU A 127 20.28 0.10 -19.72
CA GLU A 127 19.16 0.70 -20.41
C GLU A 127 18.27 -0.38 -21.02
N ALA A 128 17.25 -0.79 -20.26
CA ALA A 128 16.41 -1.92 -20.61
C ALA A 128 15.54 -1.66 -21.84
N GLU A 129 15.60 -2.60 -22.79
CA GLU A 129 14.71 -2.63 -23.94
C GLU A 129 13.34 -3.21 -23.60
N ASP A 130 13.33 -4.13 -22.62
CA ASP A 130 12.17 -4.87 -22.16
C ASP A 130 11.87 -4.58 -20.70
N ILE A 131 10.59 -4.40 -20.39
CA ILE A 131 10.10 -4.27 -19.02
C ILE A 131 8.89 -5.17 -18.81
N PHE A 132 8.77 -5.68 -17.59
CA PHE A 132 7.47 -6.07 -17.08
C PHE A 132 6.96 -5.02 -16.10
N VAL A 133 5.66 -4.84 -16.05
CA VAL A 133 5.03 -3.94 -15.11
C VAL A 133 3.93 -4.68 -14.36
N ILE A 134 4.03 -4.64 -13.03
CA ILE A 134 2.95 -5.04 -12.13
C ILE A 134 2.32 -3.74 -11.62
N ASN A 135 1.04 -3.55 -11.96
CA ASN A 135 0.26 -2.39 -11.57
C ASN A 135 -0.81 -2.80 -10.57
N VAL A 136 -0.60 -2.51 -9.29
CA VAL A 136 -1.59 -2.82 -8.25
C VAL A 136 -2.82 -1.94 -8.46
N ASN A 137 -4.01 -2.52 -8.37
CA ASN A 137 -5.23 -1.76 -8.60
C ASN A 137 -5.37 -0.64 -7.56
N ARG A 138 -5.64 0.59 -8.01
CA ARG A 138 -5.74 1.80 -7.17
C ARG A 138 -6.74 1.65 -6.01
N ALA A 139 -7.78 0.84 -6.21
CA ALA A 139 -8.78 0.53 -5.18
C ALA A 139 -8.23 -0.34 -4.03
N ARG A 140 -7.04 -0.93 -4.17
CA ARG A 140 -6.39 -1.78 -3.16
C ARG A 140 -5.53 -0.97 -2.20
N TYR A 141 -4.66 -0.09 -2.71
CA TYR A 141 -3.68 0.60 -1.87
C TYR A 141 -4.09 2.00 -1.37
N ARG A 142 -5.17 2.60 -1.90
CA ARG A 142 -5.77 3.90 -1.47
C ARG A 142 -4.88 5.15 -1.45
N GLU A 143 -3.69 5.13 -0.91
CA GLU A 143 -2.74 6.24 -0.95
C GLU A 143 -1.43 5.75 -1.54
N LYS A 144 -0.78 4.80 -0.85
CA LYS A 144 0.45 4.16 -1.32
C LYS A 144 0.60 2.74 -0.77
N ILE A 145 1.42 1.95 -1.45
CA ILE A 145 1.88 0.66 -0.92
C ILE A 145 2.98 0.93 0.11
N ASP A 146 2.96 0.18 1.21
CA ASP A 146 3.89 0.28 2.33
C ASP A 146 5.28 -0.25 1.93
N PRO A 147 6.30 0.60 1.78
CA PRO A 147 7.66 0.18 1.45
C PRO A 147 8.23 -0.76 2.52
N GLY A 148 9.02 -1.74 2.11
CA GLY A 148 9.62 -2.75 2.98
C GLY A 148 8.64 -3.87 3.36
N ASN A 149 7.35 -3.68 3.12
CA ASN A 149 6.30 -4.57 3.60
C ASN A 149 5.62 -5.39 2.49
N TRP A 150 6.29 -5.57 1.35
CA TRP A 150 5.83 -6.46 0.28
C TRP A 150 6.88 -7.49 -0.12
N GLU A 151 6.39 -8.66 -0.52
CA GLU A 151 7.21 -9.77 -1.00
C GLU A 151 6.44 -10.49 -2.12
N LEU A 152 7.10 -10.66 -3.26
CA LEU A 152 6.57 -11.36 -4.43
C LEU A 152 7.45 -12.56 -4.77
N HIS A 153 6.84 -13.72 -4.98
CA HIS A 153 7.57 -14.89 -5.47
C HIS A 153 7.29 -15.10 -6.95
N LEU A 154 8.35 -15.33 -7.71
CA LEU A 154 8.29 -15.74 -9.12
C LEU A 154 9.03 -17.06 -9.30
N SER A 155 8.54 -17.92 -10.19
CA SER A 155 9.18 -19.20 -10.50
C SER A 155 9.37 -19.41 -11.99
N GLY A 156 10.48 -20.06 -12.33
CA GLY A 156 10.79 -20.51 -13.68
C GLY A 156 10.32 -21.94 -13.96
N SER A 157 9.86 -22.68 -12.93
CA SER A 157 9.31 -24.01 -13.12
C SER A 157 7.81 -23.96 -13.39
N VAL A 158 7.46 -23.98 -14.68
CA VAL A 158 6.15 -24.47 -15.13
C VAL A 158 6.41 -25.83 -15.78
N GLN A 159 5.86 -26.90 -15.19
CA GLN A 159 5.96 -28.33 -15.54
C GLN A 159 7.08 -29.11 -14.81
N ALA A 160 6.83 -30.27 -14.19
CA ALA A 160 5.64 -31.12 -14.21
C ALA A 160 5.13 -31.37 -12.79
N LYS A 161 3.81 -31.18 -12.58
CA LYS A 161 3.09 -31.81 -11.48
C LYS A 161 3.31 -33.33 -11.59
N GLY A 162 4.34 -33.86 -10.92
CA GLY A 162 4.67 -35.30 -10.89
C GLY A 162 6.03 -35.73 -11.42
N ALA A 163 6.93 -34.84 -11.89
CA ALA A 163 8.29 -35.25 -12.22
C ALA A 163 9.18 -35.26 -10.95
N ILE A 164 9.57 -36.46 -10.52
CA ILE A 164 10.49 -36.67 -9.41
C ILE A 164 11.85 -36.05 -9.79
N GLY A 165 12.29 -35.01 -9.08
CA GLY A 165 13.65 -34.45 -9.18
C GLY A 165 13.80 -33.06 -9.79
N SER A 166 12.72 -32.32 -10.10
CA SER A 166 12.82 -30.95 -10.60
C SER A 166 13.00 -29.94 -9.45
N THR A 167 14.14 -29.24 -9.41
CA THR A 167 14.36 -28.12 -8.47
C THR A 167 13.56 -26.90 -8.93
N SER A 168 12.54 -26.48 -8.18
CA SER A 168 11.83 -25.23 -8.44
C SER A 168 12.76 -24.05 -8.18
N ASN A 169 13.11 -23.29 -9.23
CA ASN A 169 13.87 -22.05 -9.08
C ASN A 169 12.89 -20.91 -8.81
N ILE A 170 12.75 -20.57 -7.52
CA ILE A 170 11.88 -19.50 -7.03
C ILE A 170 12.76 -18.31 -6.64
N ILE A 171 12.54 -17.18 -7.31
CA ILE A 171 13.09 -15.89 -6.87
C ILE A 171 12.07 -15.19 -5.97
N LYS A 172 12.59 -14.58 -4.91
CA LYS A 172 11.80 -13.80 -3.95
C LYS A 172 12.22 -12.36 -4.07
N LEU A 173 11.28 -11.49 -4.41
CA LEU A 173 11.50 -10.09 -4.66
C LEU A 173 10.91 -9.26 -3.52
N ILE A 174 11.71 -8.33 -3.02
CA ILE A 174 11.33 -7.29 -2.05
C ILE A 174 11.91 -5.95 -2.53
N ASP A 175 11.59 -4.85 -1.86
CA ASP A 175 12.30 -3.58 -2.06
C ASP A 175 13.44 -3.35 -1.04
N ASP A 176 14.29 -2.37 -1.32
CA ASP A 176 15.45 -2.02 -0.49
C ASP A 176 15.20 -0.87 0.52
N SER A 177 13.96 -0.47 0.78
CA SER A 177 13.64 0.66 1.68
C SER A 177 14.13 0.45 3.13
N GLU A 178 14.18 -0.79 3.61
CA GLU A 178 14.62 -1.11 4.98
C GLU A 178 16.14 -1.35 5.12
N SER A 179 16.94 -1.13 4.06
CA SER A 179 18.41 -1.26 4.11
C SER A 179 19.11 -0.25 5.06
N THR A 180 18.35 0.59 5.76
CA THR A 180 18.82 1.46 6.84
C THR A 180 17.78 1.43 7.95
N SER A 181 18.20 1.23 9.19
CA SER A 181 17.38 1.10 10.42
C SER A 181 16.57 2.34 10.80
N ASP A 182 16.31 3.25 9.87
CA ASP A 182 15.63 4.52 10.08
C ASP A 182 14.68 4.80 8.90
N SER A 183 13.38 4.62 9.17
CA SER A 183 12.29 4.83 8.19
C SER A 183 12.13 6.30 7.78
N THR A 184 12.79 7.24 8.48
CA THR A 184 12.77 8.66 8.12
C THR A 184 13.77 8.99 7.01
N VAL A 185 14.90 8.26 6.93
CA VAL A 185 16.03 8.55 6.03
C VAL A 185 15.68 8.27 4.56
N LYS A 186 14.76 7.34 4.28
CA LYS A 186 14.30 7.05 2.92
C LYS A 186 12.89 7.54 2.58
N SER A 187 12.23 8.26 3.50
CA SER A 187 10.90 8.85 3.25
C SER A 187 10.87 9.87 2.10
N SER A 188 12.02 10.46 1.75
CA SER A 188 12.18 11.38 0.60
C SER A 188 12.41 10.64 -0.73
N GLN A 189 12.86 9.38 -0.69
CA GLN A 189 13.02 8.57 -1.90
C GLN A 189 11.65 8.03 -2.34
N ARG A 190 11.20 8.50 -3.50
CA ARG A 190 9.92 8.08 -4.11
C ARG A 190 10.04 6.78 -4.93
N VAL A 191 11.27 6.27 -5.10
CA VAL A 191 11.58 5.10 -5.92
C VAL A 191 12.58 4.22 -5.18
N PHE A 192 12.27 2.93 -5.07
CA PHE A 192 13.11 1.92 -4.42
C PHE A 192 13.57 0.89 -5.42
N ASN A 193 14.72 0.26 -5.19
CA ASN A 193 15.16 -0.83 -6.06
C ASN A 193 14.48 -2.13 -5.64
N ILE A 194 14.17 -2.96 -6.64
CA ILE A 194 13.67 -4.31 -6.40
C ILE A 194 14.88 -5.25 -6.30
N VAL A 195 14.96 -5.97 -5.19
CA VAL A 195 16.10 -6.79 -4.80
C VAL A 195 15.63 -8.18 -4.38
N SER A 196 16.53 -9.15 -4.40
CA SER A 196 16.25 -10.47 -3.84
C SER A 196 16.27 -10.42 -2.31
N GLY A 197 15.26 -11.02 -1.71
CA GLY A 197 15.13 -11.08 -0.26
C GLY A 197 13.83 -11.73 0.18
N SER A 198 13.57 -11.72 1.48
CA SER A 198 12.33 -12.27 2.04
C SER A 198 11.94 -11.53 3.32
N ILE A 199 10.65 -11.53 3.63
CA ILE A 199 10.10 -10.97 4.87
C ILE A 199 9.69 -12.12 5.79
N ALA A 200 10.55 -12.45 6.75
CA ALA A 200 10.28 -13.47 7.76
C ALA A 200 10.04 -12.80 9.12
N GLY A 201 8.98 -13.21 9.83
CA GLY A 201 8.71 -12.72 11.19
C GLY A 201 8.46 -11.21 11.31
N GLY A 202 8.16 -10.52 10.20
CA GLY A 202 7.97 -9.07 10.18
C GLY A 202 9.26 -8.25 10.03
N SER A 203 10.39 -8.89 9.72
CA SER A 203 11.66 -8.23 9.41
C SER A 203 12.04 -8.51 7.96
N THR A 204 12.49 -7.49 7.22
CA THR A 204 13.05 -7.67 5.88
C THR A 204 14.47 -8.24 5.95
N SER A 205 14.75 -9.20 5.09
CA SER A 205 16.09 -9.75 4.88
C SER A 205 16.45 -9.58 3.41
N ILE A 206 17.33 -8.62 3.12
CA ILE A 206 17.91 -8.44 1.79
C ILE A 206 18.99 -9.51 1.62
N LYS A 207 18.79 -10.40 0.64
CA LYS A 207 19.76 -11.46 0.30
C LYS A 207 20.89 -10.91 -0.56
N THR A 208 20.59 -9.99 -1.47
CA THR A 208 21.57 -9.35 -2.35
C THR A 208 21.17 -7.90 -2.58
N SER A 209 22.07 -6.95 -2.31
CA SER A 209 21.79 -5.53 -2.52
C SER A 209 21.61 -5.21 -4.00
N GLY A 210 20.85 -4.16 -4.33
CA GLY A 210 20.60 -3.79 -5.74
C GLY A 210 21.89 -3.52 -6.54
N ALA A 211 22.93 -2.97 -5.89
CA ALA A 211 24.24 -2.74 -6.49
C ALA A 211 25.02 -4.04 -6.74
N ALA A 212 24.94 -5.02 -5.84
CA ALA A 212 25.58 -6.33 -6.01
C ALA A 212 24.80 -7.25 -6.96
N GLN A 213 23.50 -7.03 -7.07
CA GLN A 213 22.61 -7.80 -7.94
C GLN A 213 22.70 -7.38 -9.41
N SER A 214 23.09 -6.12 -9.69
CA SER A 214 23.52 -5.75 -11.03
C SER A 214 24.89 -6.40 -11.32
N ASP A 215 24.86 -7.51 -12.05
CA ASP A 215 26.07 -8.20 -12.54
C ASP A 215 26.76 -7.43 -13.70
N GLY A 216 26.18 -6.31 -14.16
CA GLY A 216 26.63 -5.52 -15.32
C GLY A 216 26.21 -6.09 -16.68
N THR A 217 25.68 -7.31 -16.73
CA THR A 217 25.18 -7.98 -17.94
C THR A 217 23.66 -7.90 -18.04
N ASN A 218 22.97 -8.03 -16.91
CA ASN A 218 21.52 -8.13 -16.83
C ASN A 218 20.87 -7.02 -15.99
N GLY A 219 21.63 -6.23 -15.22
CA GLY A 219 21.10 -5.17 -14.36
C GLY A 219 20.42 -5.70 -13.09
N SER A 220 19.86 -4.80 -12.26
CA SER A 220 19.05 -5.18 -11.08
C SER A 220 17.63 -5.64 -11.47
N TYR A 221 16.84 -6.19 -10.53
CA TYR A 221 15.52 -6.77 -10.85
C TYR A 221 14.46 -5.73 -11.19
N GLY A 222 14.62 -4.47 -10.82
CA GLY A 222 13.61 -3.45 -11.13
C GLY A 222 13.59 -2.27 -10.19
N GLN A 223 12.54 -1.47 -10.34
CA GLN A 223 12.23 -0.29 -9.55
C GLN A 223 10.78 -0.34 -9.05
N PHE A 224 10.58 0.04 -7.79
CA PHE A 224 9.29 0.09 -7.12
C PHE A 224 8.88 1.55 -6.87
N TYR A 225 7.65 1.90 -7.24
CA TYR A 225 7.04 3.21 -7.13
C TYR A 225 5.81 3.13 -6.20
N PRO A 226 5.99 3.24 -4.87
CA PRO A 226 4.93 2.96 -3.89
C PRO A 226 3.68 3.83 -4.03
N GLU A 227 3.85 5.12 -4.33
CA GLU A 227 2.74 6.08 -4.50
C GLU A 227 1.90 5.80 -5.77
N LEU A 228 2.53 5.23 -6.79
CA LEU A 228 1.87 4.87 -8.04
C LEU A 228 1.31 3.44 -8.01
N GLY A 229 1.69 2.63 -7.02
CA GLY A 229 1.37 1.22 -6.96
C GLY A 229 2.00 0.41 -8.10
N LEU A 230 3.14 0.86 -8.63
CA LEU A 230 3.81 0.26 -9.78
C LEU A 230 5.11 -0.44 -9.36
N MET A 231 5.30 -1.66 -9.84
CA MET A 231 6.58 -2.36 -9.82
C MET A 231 7.02 -2.56 -11.27
N VAL A 232 8.09 -1.89 -11.66
CA VAL A 232 8.68 -2.00 -12.99
C VAL A 232 9.85 -2.96 -12.89
N LEU A 233 9.70 -4.15 -13.43
CA LEU A 233 10.71 -5.20 -13.40
C LEU A 233 11.55 -5.16 -14.67
N ASN A 234 12.84 -5.41 -14.47
CA ASN A 234 13.78 -5.67 -15.56
C ASN A 234 13.52 -7.06 -16.12
N ALA A 235 12.94 -7.11 -17.33
CA ALA A 235 12.55 -8.37 -17.92
C ALA A 235 13.73 -9.31 -18.12
N GLN A 236 14.91 -8.78 -18.51
CA GLN A 236 16.11 -9.58 -18.77
C GLN A 236 16.70 -10.17 -17.49
N ALA A 237 16.79 -9.40 -16.40
CA ALA A 237 17.28 -9.90 -15.12
C ALA A 237 16.34 -10.97 -14.55
N VAL A 238 15.03 -10.75 -14.62
CA VAL A 238 14.03 -11.70 -14.12
C VAL A 238 14.03 -12.97 -14.97
N SER A 239 14.03 -12.88 -16.30
CA SER A 239 14.05 -14.07 -17.16
C SER A 239 15.31 -14.90 -16.94
N ALA A 240 16.50 -14.27 -16.96
CA ALA A 240 17.77 -14.97 -16.76
C ALA A 240 17.85 -15.66 -15.39
N SER A 241 17.23 -15.09 -14.36
CA SER A 241 17.24 -15.66 -13.01
C SER A 241 16.24 -16.80 -12.83
N LEU A 242 15.24 -16.90 -13.71
CA LEU A 242 14.25 -17.97 -13.72
C LEU A 242 14.62 -19.09 -14.71
N GLU A 243 15.54 -18.85 -15.64
CA GLU A 243 16.01 -19.86 -16.58
C GLU A 243 16.76 -21.00 -15.86
N VAL A 244 16.25 -22.22 -16.02
CA VAL A 244 16.92 -23.48 -15.65
C VAL A 244 16.92 -24.41 -16.85
N SER A 245 18.01 -25.17 -17.07
CA SER A 245 18.08 -26.18 -18.13
C SER A 245 16.87 -27.12 -18.12
N GLY A 246 16.07 -27.08 -19.19
CA GLY A 246 14.85 -27.89 -19.34
C GLY A 246 13.57 -27.32 -18.72
N SER A 247 13.60 -26.09 -18.19
CA SER A 247 12.42 -25.40 -17.66
C SER A 247 11.71 -24.50 -18.68
N SER A 248 10.41 -24.28 -18.47
CA SER A 248 9.62 -23.26 -19.17
C SER A 248 9.67 -21.93 -18.39
N GLY A 249 10.87 -21.40 -18.15
CA GLY A 249 11.04 -20.06 -17.59
C GLY A 249 10.52 -18.97 -18.53
N ILE A 250 10.53 -17.71 -18.09
CA ILE A 250 10.04 -16.57 -18.91
C ILE A 250 10.87 -16.42 -20.18
N LYS A 251 10.26 -16.60 -21.35
CA LYS A 251 10.94 -16.43 -22.64
C LYS A 251 10.71 -15.05 -23.23
N LEU A 252 11.78 -14.25 -23.31
CA LEU A 252 11.76 -12.93 -23.96
C LEU A 252 11.84 -13.03 -25.48
N THR A 253 10.80 -13.60 -26.09
CA THR A 253 10.74 -13.71 -27.55
C THR A 253 10.38 -12.36 -28.18
N ARG A 254 11.30 -11.81 -28.98
CA ARG A 254 11.16 -10.49 -29.63
C ARG A 254 10.78 -10.62 -31.10
N SER A 255 9.69 -11.32 -31.42
CA SER A 255 9.29 -11.51 -32.83
C SER A 255 8.87 -10.19 -33.46
N GLY A 256 9.19 -10.02 -34.75
CA GLY A 256 8.63 -8.95 -35.58
C GLY A 256 7.25 -9.33 -36.08
N GLY A 257 6.23 -8.53 -35.77
CA GLY A 257 4.89 -8.69 -36.34
C GLY A 257 4.10 -9.90 -35.84
N ALA A 258 4.40 -10.43 -34.65
CA ALA A 258 3.62 -11.49 -34.01
C ALA A 258 3.45 -11.20 -32.52
N ASN A 259 2.31 -11.59 -31.94
CA ASN A 259 2.10 -11.51 -30.50
C ASN A 259 2.73 -12.74 -29.84
N ASN A 260 3.83 -12.54 -29.11
CA ASN A 260 4.49 -13.60 -28.35
C ASN A 260 3.86 -13.87 -26.99
N ASN A 261 2.86 -13.07 -26.59
CA ASN A 261 2.17 -13.17 -25.32
C ASN A 261 3.10 -13.16 -24.10
N THR A 262 4.21 -12.42 -24.19
CA THR A 262 5.27 -12.38 -23.16
C THR A 262 4.76 -11.89 -21.79
N SER A 263 3.71 -11.07 -21.75
CA SER A 263 3.05 -10.70 -20.49
C SER A 263 2.45 -11.89 -19.77
N PHE A 264 1.96 -12.91 -20.49
CA PHE A 264 1.39 -14.11 -19.91
C PHE A 264 2.46 -15.04 -19.32
N GLU A 265 3.66 -15.07 -19.89
CA GLU A 265 4.81 -15.80 -19.33
C GLU A 265 5.12 -15.33 -17.89
N LEU A 266 5.03 -14.03 -17.63
CA LEU A 266 5.14 -13.51 -16.25
C LEU A 266 3.94 -13.92 -15.38
N VAL A 267 2.74 -13.98 -15.94
CA VAL A 267 1.56 -14.45 -15.20
C VAL A 267 1.72 -15.92 -14.77
N GLU A 268 2.27 -16.76 -15.63
CA GLU A 268 2.58 -18.15 -15.29
C GLU A 268 3.67 -18.23 -14.21
N ALA A 269 4.68 -17.35 -14.29
CA ALA A 269 5.72 -17.26 -13.27
C ALA A 269 5.22 -16.81 -11.88
N LEU A 270 4.05 -16.16 -11.78
CA LEU A 270 3.45 -15.74 -10.49
C LEU A 270 2.96 -16.91 -9.63
N GLN A 271 2.88 -18.15 -10.13
CA GLN A 271 2.31 -19.26 -9.36
C GLN A 271 3.33 -20.19 -8.67
N PRO A 272 4.08 -19.82 -7.59
CA PRO A 272 4.96 -20.81 -6.97
C PRO A 272 4.88 -21.06 -5.46
N ASP A 273 4.49 -22.30 -5.17
CA ASP A 273 5.20 -23.26 -4.33
C ASP A 273 5.22 -24.62 -5.08
N GLU A 274 5.85 -25.66 -4.52
CA GLU A 274 5.83 -27.04 -5.05
C GLU A 274 4.42 -27.64 -5.20
N ASN A 275 3.40 -26.99 -4.62
CA ASN A 275 1.99 -27.35 -4.66
C ASN A 275 1.18 -26.50 -5.67
N GLY A 276 1.81 -25.53 -6.36
CA GLY A 276 1.19 -24.63 -7.33
C GLY A 276 0.45 -23.43 -6.71
N THR A 277 0.83 -23.00 -5.52
CA THR A 277 0.23 -21.85 -4.81
C THR A 277 1.07 -20.60 -4.99
N GLY A 278 0.49 -19.50 -5.48
CA GLY A 278 1.22 -18.25 -5.63
C GLY A 278 1.54 -17.56 -4.29
N TYR A 279 2.45 -16.58 -4.30
CA TYR A 279 2.75 -15.78 -3.11
C TYR A 279 3.02 -14.32 -3.46
N PHE A 280 2.07 -13.44 -3.10
CA PHE A 280 2.27 -12.00 -3.11
C PHE A 280 1.74 -11.42 -1.80
N ARG A 281 2.66 -11.05 -0.91
CA ARG A 281 2.36 -10.36 0.33
C ARG A 281 2.58 -8.86 0.14
N ALA A 282 1.67 -8.03 0.63
CA ALA A 282 1.85 -6.59 0.61
C ALA A 282 0.96 -5.89 1.63
N ARG A 283 1.40 -4.71 2.07
CA ARG A 283 0.62 -3.79 2.90
C ARG A 283 0.46 -2.45 2.21
N ARG A 284 -0.56 -1.72 2.60
CA ARG A 284 -0.76 -0.31 2.25
C ARG A 284 -0.59 0.53 3.49
N GLU A 285 -0.14 1.75 3.31
CA GLU A 285 -0.13 2.75 4.37
C GLU A 285 -0.98 3.96 3.95
N GLU A 286 -1.69 4.53 4.91
CA GLU A 286 -2.57 5.69 4.75
C GLU A 286 -2.23 6.71 5.82
N GLN A 287 -2.09 7.98 5.43
CA GLN A 287 -1.89 9.10 6.34
C GLN A 287 -3.24 9.70 6.72
N ILE A 288 -3.68 9.41 7.94
CA ILE A 288 -4.86 10.03 8.51
C ILE A 288 -4.44 11.32 9.21
N LYS A 289 -5.08 12.43 8.85
CA LYS A 289 -4.93 13.68 9.56
C LYS A 289 -5.93 13.69 10.71
N SER A 290 -5.39 13.76 11.92
CA SER A 290 -6.19 13.83 13.14
C SER A 290 -6.09 15.22 13.75
N SER A 291 -7.20 15.74 14.25
CA SER A 291 -7.20 16.87 15.19
C SER A 291 -7.56 16.38 16.57
N HIS A 292 -6.74 16.74 17.56
CA HIS A 292 -7.01 16.47 18.97
C HIS A 292 -7.44 17.76 19.65
N TYR A 293 -8.56 17.69 20.35
CA TYR A 293 -9.07 18.76 21.21
C TYR A 293 -9.04 18.26 22.66
N PHE A 294 -8.38 19.02 23.54
CA PHE A 294 -8.29 18.72 24.95
C PHE A 294 -9.32 19.55 25.71
N CYS A 295 -10.46 18.96 26.02
CA CYS A 295 -11.46 19.60 26.86
C CYS A 295 -11.04 19.46 28.33
N ARG A 296 -10.54 20.54 28.92
CA ARG A 296 -10.18 20.60 30.34
C ARG A 296 -11.37 21.10 31.14
N VAL A 297 -11.80 20.28 32.09
CA VAL A 297 -12.90 20.56 33.00
C VAL A 297 -12.29 20.79 34.38
N THR A 298 -12.14 22.06 34.74
CA THR A 298 -11.54 22.50 36.00
C THR A 298 -12.41 22.18 37.21
N SER A 299 -11.83 22.24 38.39
CA SER A 299 -12.48 21.94 39.68
C SER A 299 -13.76 22.76 39.92
N ASP A 300 -13.83 24.00 39.45
CA ASP A 300 -14.95 24.92 39.64
C ASP A 300 -16.09 24.74 38.62
N GLN A 301 -15.86 24.05 37.49
CA GLN A 301 -16.82 23.93 36.40
C GLN A 301 -17.60 22.60 36.42
N TYR A 302 -18.85 22.64 35.92
CA TYR A 302 -19.73 21.49 35.65
C TYR A 302 -19.94 20.50 36.82
N ASN A 303 -19.94 20.99 38.06
CA ASN A 303 -20.15 20.16 39.25
C ASN A 303 -21.63 19.79 39.53
N TYR A 304 -22.57 20.46 38.85
CA TYR A 304 -24.01 20.28 39.01
C TYR A 304 -24.64 19.70 37.73
N SER A 305 -25.74 18.95 37.87
CA SER A 305 -26.46 18.37 36.73
C SER A 305 -27.81 19.04 36.52
N GLN A 306 -28.24 19.12 35.26
CA GLN A 306 -29.59 19.55 34.87
C GLN A 306 -30.56 18.37 34.68
N ASN A 307 -30.14 17.14 35.03
CA ASN A 307 -31.03 15.98 34.95
C ASN A 307 -32.21 16.19 35.93
N PRO A 308 -33.47 15.93 35.52
CA PRO A 308 -34.63 16.00 36.41
C PRO A 308 -34.47 15.20 37.71
N THR A 309 -33.72 14.09 37.70
CA THR A 309 -33.42 13.30 38.92
C THR A 309 -32.40 13.95 39.86
N TYR A 310 -31.90 15.13 39.54
CA TYR A 310 -31.00 15.89 40.41
C TYR A 310 -31.77 16.79 41.39
N PHE A 311 -33.03 17.10 41.05
CA PHE A 311 -33.88 18.02 41.79
C PHE A 311 -35.16 17.33 42.27
N THR A 312 -35.73 17.84 43.36
CA THR A 312 -37.06 17.46 43.80
C THR A 312 -38.09 18.16 42.90
N GLY A 313 -39.04 17.40 42.39
CA GLY A 313 -39.94 17.85 41.31
C GLY A 313 -40.84 19.05 41.64
N SER A 314 -40.98 19.43 42.91
CA SER A 314 -41.96 20.45 43.35
C SER A 314 -41.35 21.83 43.61
N ASN A 315 -40.10 21.90 44.11
CA ASN A 315 -39.48 23.15 44.56
C ASN A 315 -38.09 23.42 43.95
N ALA A 316 -37.63 22.59 43.00
CA ALA A 316 -36.27 22.65 42.46
C ALA A 316 -35.16 22.57 43.53
N GLU A 317 -35.47 22.00 44.71
CA GLU A 317 -34.47 21.71 45.75
C GLU A 317 -33.63 20.50 45.32
N LEU A 318 -32.38 20.40 45.80
CA LEU A 318 -31.53 19.25 45.49
C LEU A 318 -32.12 17.98 46.12
N GLN A 319 -32.24 16.90 45.35
CA GLN A 319 -32.76 15.62 45.85
C GLN A 319 -31.89 15.03 46.98
N ASN A 320 -30.58 15.28 46.94
CA ASN A 320 -29.63 14.90 47.99
C ASN A 320 -29.14 16.17 48.73
N PRO A 321 -29.49 16.36 50.01
CA PRO A 321 -29.09 17.56 50.76
C PRO A 321 -27.56 17.73 50.91
N SER A 322 -26.79 16.63 50.85
CA SER A 322 -25.32 16.68 50.92
C SER A 322 -24.67 17.36 49.71
N PHE A 323 -25.37 17.44 48.57
CA PHE A 323 -24.86 18.10 47.36
C PHE A 323 -24.80 19.62 47.46
N VAL A 324 -25.38 20.21 48.52
CA VAL A 324 -25.21 21.64 48.81
C VAL A 324 -23.73 21.97 49.09
N GLN A 325 -23.02 21.09 49.81
CA GLN A 325 -21.61 21.28 50.15
C GLN A 325 -20.68 20.59 49.15
N ASP A 326 -20.96 19.33 48.80
CA ASP A 326 -20.18 18.50 47.87
C ASP A 326 -21.05 18.03 46.68
N PRO A 327 -21.23 18.89 45.65
CA PRO A 327 -22.01 18.54 44.47
C PRO A 327 -21.29 17.48 43.63
N LYS A 328 -22.04 16.46 43.21
CA LYS A 328 -21.55 15.38 42.35
C LYS A 328 -22.32 15.34 41.04
N ALA A 329 -21.62 15.36 39.91
CA ALA A 329 -22.21 15.21 38.59
C ALA A 329 -21.42 14.18 37.78
N TYR A 330 -22.04 13.60 36.75
CA TYR A 330 -21.38 12.65 35.87
C TYR A 330 -21.39 13.16 34.44
N ILE A 331 -20.19 13.31 33.87
CA ILE A 331 -20.03 13.65 32.46
C ILE A 331 -20.16 12.35 31.67
N THR A 332 -21.07 12.31 30.70
CA THR A 332 -21.31 11.12 29.85
C THR A 332 -21.07 11.41 28.38
N THR A 333 -21.24 12.66 27.96
CA THR A 333 -21.22 13.08 26.56
C THR A 333 -20.52 14.42 26.45
N VAL A 334 -19.74 14.61 25.38
CA VAL A 334 -19.09 15.87 25.03
C VAL A 334 -19.59 16.30 23.67
N GLY A 335 -20.05 17.55 23.55
CA GLY A 335 -20.46 18.17 22.28
C GLY A 335 -19.46 19.24 21.88
N LEU A 336 -19.03 19.23 20.62
CA LEU A 336 -18.20 20.26 20.02
C LEU A 336 -19.10 21.22 19.24
N TYR A 337 -19.00 22.51 19.51
CA TYR A 337 -19.81 23.55 18.87
C TYR A 337 -18.91 24.54 18.11
N ASN A 338 -19.46 25.16 17.06
CA ASN A 338 -18.82 26.27 16.38
C ASN A 338 -19.17 27.62 17.03
N ASN A 339 -18.59 28.71 16.52
CA ASN A 339 -18.83 30.07 17.03
C ASN A 339 -20.28 30.56 16.88
N ASN A 340 -21.10 29.87 16.07
CA ASN A 340 -22.53 30.14 15.89
C ASN A 340 -23.41 29.25 16.78
N ASN A 341 -22.82 28.52 17.73
CA ASN A 341 -23.49 27.53 18.59
C ASN A 341 -24.12 26.34 17.83
N GLU A 342 -23.63 26.01 16.64
CA GLU A 342 -24.06 24.82 15.91
C GLU A 342 -23.21 23.61 16.35
N LEU A 343 -23.87 22.48 16.63
CA LEU A 343 -23.19 21.24 17.04
C LEU A 343 -22.46 20.63 15.84
N LEU A 344 -21.13 20.55 15.92
CA LEU A 344 -20.28 19.95 14.90
C LEU A 344 -20.08 18.45 15.12
N ALA A 345 -19.91 18.03 16.37
CA ALA A 345 -19.65 16.64 16.72
C ALA A 345 -20.13 16.31 18.13
N VAL A 346 -20.50 15.04 18.35
CA VAL A 346 -20.85 14.51 19.66
C VAL A 346 -20.07 13.22 19.94
N ALA A 347 -19.49 13.13 21.13
CA ALA A 347 -18.73 11.97 21.58
C ALA A 347 -19.32 11.47 22.90
N LYS A 348 -19.49 10.14 23.03
CA LYS A 348 -19.94 9.49 24.27
C LYS A 348 -18.74 8.86 24.97
N LEU A 349 -18.67 9.04 26.28
CA LEU A 349 -17.69 8.37 27.13
C LEU A 349 -18.11 6.91 27.34
N SER A 350 -17.14 5.99 27.34
CA SER A 350 -17.39 4.57 27.60
C SER A 350 -17.88 4.31 29.02
N GLN A 351 -17.49 5.17 29.97
CA GLN A 351 -17.97 5.16 31.35
C GLN A 351 -18.26 6.61 31.79
N PRO A 352 -19.34 6.82 32.57
CA PRO A 352 -19.62 8.12 33.16
C PRO A 352 -18.49 8.60 34.06
N LEU A 353 -17.98 9.80 33.84
CA LEU A 353 -16.88 10.37 34.61
C LEU A 353 -17.42 11.21 35.76
N LEU A 354 -17.13 10.81 37.01
CA LEU A 354 -17.54 11.56 38.21
C LEU A 354 -16.78 12.89 38.30
N LYS A 355 -17.54 13.98 38.39
CA LYS A 355 -17.09 15.34 38.63
C LYS A 355 -17.56 15.82 40.01
N SER A 356 -16.66 16.45 40.75
CA SER A 356 -16.90 17.17 42.00
C SER A 356 -15.89 18.32 42.14
N LYS A 357 -16.02 19.15 43.18
CA LYS A 357 -15.08 20.26 43.43
C LYS A 357 -13.63 19.80 43.61
N ASP A 358 -13.42 18.61 44.16
CA ASP A 358 -12.09 18.04 44.40
C ASP A 358 -11.53 17.25 43.21
N ARG A 359 -12.27 17.19 42.09
CA ARG A 359 -11.89 16.38 40.93
C ARG A 359 -11.89 17.22 39.66
N GLU A 360 -10.78 17.19 38.95
CA GLU A 360 -10.66 17.74 37.60
C GLU A 360 -10.67 16.61 36.57
N ALA A 361 -11.06 16.95 35.35
CA ALA A 361 -11.14 15.99 34.25
C ALA A 361 -10.54 16.59 32.98
N VAL A 362 -9.80 15.78 32.24
CA VAL A 362 -9.32 16.14 30.90
C VAL A 362 -9.82 15.10 29.93
N ILE A 363 -10.60 15.54 28.94
CA ILE A 363 -11.18 14.67 27.92
C ILE A 363 -10.50 14.99 26.59
N LYS A 364 -9.80 14.00 26.03
CA LYS A 364 -9.20 14.09 24.69
C LYS A 364 -10.23 13.67 23.64
N VAL A 365 -10.70 14.62 22.85
CA VAL A 365 -11.55 14.37 21.68
C VAL A 365 -10.67 14.24 20.45
N ARG A 366 -10.73 13.09 19.78
CA ARG A 366 -10.01 12.82 18.53
C ARG A 366 -10.99 12.92 17.36
N LEU A 367 -10.70 13.81 16.42
CA LEU A 367 -11.42 13.95 15.16
C LEU A 367 -10.50 13.48 14.04
N ASP A 368 -10.88 12.39 13.38
CA ASP A 368 -10.21 11.81 12.23
C ASP A 368 -10.98 12.21 10.96
N PHE A 369 -10.27 12.68 9.94
CA PHE A 369 -10.86 13.15 8.68
C PHE A 369 -10.03 12.75 7.46
#